data_AF-A0A1A9VJ23-F1
#
_entry.id   AF-A0A1A9VJ23-F1
#
_cell.length_a   1.000
_cell.length_b   1.000
_cell.length_c   1.000
_cell.angle_alpha   90.00
_cell.angle_beta   90.00
_cell.angle_gamma   90.00
#
_symmetry.space_group_name_H-M   'P 1'
#
loop_
_entity.id
_entity.type
_entity.pdbx_description
1 polymer ?
#
loop_
_entity_poly.entity_id
_entity_poly.type
_entity_poly.pdbx_seq_one_letter_code
_entity_poly.pdbx_strand_id
1 'polypeptide(L)'
;MAKVSEKLFKIFVYGTLKNGEFNHSLLTNANNGFARYLGEGKMVERYPLIIGTRFNIPFLLDKCGRGQNVKGEVYEVDKEMLKKLDELEGYPDYYDRRAAPKDGK
;
A
#
# COMPACT_ATOMS: atom_id res chain seq x y z
N MET A 1 -31.67 -12.95 2.01
CA MET A 1 -30.87 -11.88 2.65
C MET A 1 -29.85 -11.42 1.64
N ALA A 2 -29.90 -10.15 1.21
CA ALA A 2 -28.90 -9.61 0.28
C ALA A 2 -27.57 -9.50 1.03
N LYS A 3 -26.52 -10.14 0.51
CA LYS A 3 -25.16 -9.99 1.02
C LYS A 3 -24.80 -8.51 0.87
N VAL A 4 -24.64 -7.79 1.97
CA VAL A 4 -24.20 -6.40 1.93
C VAL A 4 -22.86 -6.39 1.19
N SER A 5 -22.76 -5.59 0.14
CA SER A 5 -21.49 -5.37 -0.56
C SER A 5 -20.50 -4.79 0.44
N GLU A 6 -19.55 -5.60 0.91
CA GLU A 6 -18.40 -5.15 1.68
C GLU A 6 -17.69 -4.02 0.92
N LYS A 7 -17.37 -2.92 1.61
CA LYS A 7 -16.67 -1.79 1.00
C LYS A 7 -15.21 -2.19 0.77
N LEU A 8 -14.80 -2.20 -0.49
CA LEU A 8 -13.42 -2.45 -0.88
C LEU A 8 -12.64 -1.15 -1.05
N PHE A 9 -11.35 -1.21 -0.74
CA PHE A 9 -10.39 -0.12 -0.83
C PHE A 9 -9.29 -0.52 -1.82
N LYS A 10 -8.89 0.42 -2.67
CA LYS A 10 -7.70 0.25 -3.52
C LYS A 10 -6.50 0.81 -2.80
N ILE A 11 -5.47 0.00 -2.65
CA ILE A 11 -4.18 0.37 -2.06
C ILE A 11 -3.08 0.23 -3.11
N PHE A 12 -2.02 1.02 -2.94
CA PHE A 12 -0.80 0.94 -3.75
C PHE A 12 0.37 0.63 -2.82
N VAL A 13 1.04 -0.49 -3.05
CA VAL A 13 2.20 -0.93 -2.25
C VAL A 13 3.47 -0.78 -3.07
N TYR A 14 4.53 -0.24 -2.45
CA TYR A 14 5.80 0.07 -3.12
C TYR A 14 7.03 -0.56 -2.43
N GLY A 15 6.84 -1.11 -1.24
CA GLY A 15 7.90 -1.65 -0.38
C GLY A 15 7.74 -3.13 -0.09
N THR A 16 7.92 -3.51 1.18
CA THR A 16 8.01 -4.90 1.65
C THR A 16 6.75 -5.75 1.49
N LEU A 17 5.64 -5.15 1.09
CA LEU A 17 4.35 -5.82 0.84
C LEU A 17 4.22 -6.37 -0.58
N LYS A 18 5.09 -5.96 -1.52
CA LYS A 18 5.04 -6.43 -2.91
C LYS A 18 5.25 -7.94 -3.03
N ASN A 19 4.81 -8.53 -4.13
CA ASN A 19 5.05 -9.94 -4.39
C ASN A 19 6.55 -10.29 -4.33
N GLY A 20 6.88 -11.35 -3.57
CA GLY A 20 8.26 -11.80 -3.34
C GLY A 20 8.99 -11.10 -2.18
N GLU A 21 8.41 -10.07 -1.56
CA GLU A 21 8.99 -9.39 -0.40
C GLU A 21 8.51 -10.00 0.93
N PHE A 22 9.24 -9.71 2.01
CA PHE A 22 9.06 -10.38 3.31
C PHE A 22 7.66 -10.26 3.92
N ASN A 23 6.99 -9.10 3.77
CA ASN A 23 5.66 -8.87 4.35
C ASN A 23 4.51 -9.26 3.41
N HIS A 24 4.79 -9.82 2.23
CA HIS A 24 3.76 -10.18 1.24
C HIS A 24 2.73 -11.19 1.78
N SER A 25 3.14 -12.05 2.70
CA SER A 25 2.28 -13.04 3.35
C SER A 25 1.07 -12.43 4.08
N LEU A 26 1.15 -11.15 4.47
CA LEU A 26 0.03 -10.45 5.10
C LEU A 26 -1.15 -10.33 4.13
N LEU A 27 -0.88 -9.99 2.87
CA LEU A 27 -1.90 -9.82 1.81
C LEU A 27 -2.46 -11.15 1.31
N THR A 28 -1.73 -12.26 1.43
CA THR A 28 -2.17 -13.57 0.91
C THR A 28 -2.82 -14.45 1.97
N ASN A 29 -2.70 -14.10 3.26
CA ASN A 29 -3.33 -14.83 4.34
C ASN A 29 -4.81 -14.45 4.49
N ALA A 30 -5.69 -15.39 4.16
CA ALA A 30 -7.15 -15.21 4.24
C ALA A 30 -7.68 -14.92 5.65
N ASN A 31 -6.90 -15.21 6.71
CA ASN A 31 -7.27 -14.87 8.09
C ASN A 31 -7.06 -13.39 8.42
N ASN A 32 -6.40 -12.62 7.56
CA ASN A 32 -6.18 -11.18 7.74
C ASN A 32 -7.28 -10.34 7.07
N GLY A 33 -8.22 -10.96 6.36
CA GLY A 33 -9.22 -10.31 5.53
C GLY A 33 -9.03 -10.61 4.04
N PHE A 34 -9.81 -9.94 3.20
CA PHE A 34 -9.76 -10.06 1.75
C PHE A 34 -8.69 -9.14 1.14
N ALA A 35 -7.87 -9.70 0.25
CA ALA A 35 -7.06 -8.94 -0.69
C ALA A 35 -7.10 -9.58 -2.08
N ARG A 36 -7.11 -8.74 -3.12
CA ARG A 36 -7.04 -9.15 -4.52
C ARG A 36 -6.03 -8.30 -5.27
N TYR A 37 -5.05 -8.95 -5.89
CA TYR A 37 -4.11 -8.29 -6.78
C TYR A 37 -4.83 -7.77 -8.03
N LEU A 38 -4.61 -6.51 -8.37
CA LEU A 38 -5.17 -5.86 -9.56
C LEU A 38 -4.14 -5.64 -10.66
N GLY A 39 -2.84 -5.61 -10.34
CA GLY A 39 -1.77 -5.42 -11.31
C GLY A 39 -0.66 -4.49 -10.82
N GLU A 40 0.34 -4.31 -11.67
CA GLU A 40 1.40 -3.32 -11.44
C GLU A 40 0.87 -1.90 -11.67
N GLY A 41 1.41 -0.96 -10.91
CA GLY A 41 1.10 0.46 -11.02
C GLY A 41 2.36 1.31 -10.97
N LYS A 42 2.23 2.55 -11.46
CA LYS A 42 3.26 3.57 -11.36
C LYS A 42 2.61 4.87 -10.93
N MET A 43 3.15 5.52 -9.90
CA MET A 43 2.64 6.81 -9.45
C MET A 43 2.80 7.86 -10.55
N VAL A 44 1.73 8.62 -10.79
CA VAL A 44 1.66 9.73 -11.76
C VAL A 44 2.61 10.84 -11.37
N GLU A 45 2.59 11.18 -10.09
CA GLU A 45 3.46 12.17 -9.48
C GLU A 45 4.76 11.53 -8.99
N ARG A 46 5.81 12.36 -8.92
CA ARG A 46 7.12 11.94 -8.41
C ARG A 46 7.18 12.08 -6.91
N TYR A 47 7.73 11.05 -6.26
CA TYR A 47 8.01 11.06 -4.83
C TYR A 47 9.43 10.54 -4.55
N PRO A 48 10.12 11.04 -3.51
CA PRO A 48 11.35 10.45 -3.03
C PRO A 48 11.04 9.12 -2.31
N LEU A 49 11.51 8.02 -2.90
CA LEU A 49 11.58 6.72 -2.23
C LEU A 49 13.02 6.53 -1.75
N ILE A 50 13.21 6.45 -0.44
CA ILE A 50 14.52 6.28 0.18
C ILE A 50 14.58 4.97 0.95
N ILE A 51 15.78 4.40 1.09
CA ILE A 51 16.04 3.30 2.02
C ILE A 51 16.62 3.95 3.29
N GLY A 52 15.91 3.82 4.40
CA GLY A 52 16.29 4.43 5.67
C GLY A 52 16.48 3.39 6.78
N THR A 53 17.05 3.86 7.90
CA THR A 53 17.34 3.07 9.12
C THR A 53 18.36 1.95 8.92
N ARG A 54 18.79 1.32 10.02
CA ARG A 54 19.66 0.12 10.00
C ARG A 54 19.00 -1.13 9.40
N PHE A 55 17.68 -1.11 9.23
CA PHE A 55 16.90 -2.25 8.73
C PHE A 55 16.55 -2.14 7.25
N ASN A 56 17.11 -1.15 6.54
CA ASN A 56 16.87 -0.92 5.10
C ASN A 56 15.38 -0.82 4.75
N ILE A 57 14.61 -0.12 5.58
CA ILE A 57 13.16 0.04 5.38
C ILE A 57 12.93 1.09 4.27
N PRO A 58 12.10 0.79 3.27
CA PRO A 58 11.75 1.75 2.22
C PRO A 58 10.72 2.78 2.70
N PHE A 59 11.05 4.06 2.64
CA PHE A 59 10.15 5.17 2.97
C PHE A 59 9.78 5.98 1.74
N LEU A 60 8.49 6.15 1.50
CA LEU A 60 7.98 7.13 0.55
C LEU A 60 7.72 8.45 1.26
N LEU A 61 8.59 9.44 1.03
CA LEU A 61 8.46 10.74 1.69
C LEU A 61 7.36 11.59 1.03
N ASP A 62 6.51 12.24 1.83
CA ASP A 62 5.44 13.14 1.32
C ASP A 62 6.02 14.47 0.81
N LYS A 63 6.72 14.38 -0.32
CA LYS A 63 7.36 15.47 -1.05
C LYS A 63 7.05 15.34 -2.55
N CYS A 64 5.79 15.56 -2.89
CA CYS A 64 5.29 15.51 -4.26
C CYS A 64 6.14 16.39 -5.22
N GLY A 65 6.34 15.92 -6.44
CA GLY A 65 7.10 16.58 -7.50
C GLY A 65 8.62 16.35 -7.43
N ARG A 66 9.12 15.63 -6.41
CA ARG A 66 10.55 15.31 -6.24
C ARG A 66 10.80 13.81 -6.37
N GLY A 67 12.04 13.42 -6.64
CA GLY A 67 12.39 12.00 -6.77
C GLY A 67 11.90 11.41 -8.09
N GLN A 68 11.23 10.25 -8.02
CA GLN A 68 10.86 9.46 -9.20
C GLN A 68 9.40 9.03 -9.15
N ASN A 69 8.86 8.65 -10.30
CA ASN A 69 7.57 7.99 -10.37
C ASN A 69 7.70 6.55 -9.86
N VAL A 70 7.26 6.32 -8.63
CA VAL A 70 7.45 5.05 -7.93
C VAL A 70 6.61 3.95 -8.57
N LYS A 71 7.24 2.81 -8.85
CA LYS A 71 6.58 1.58 -9.29
C LYS A 71 6.15 0.76 -8.09
N GLY A 72 5.03 0.08 -8.22
CA GLY A 72 4.48 -0.75 -7.17
C GLY A 72 3.34 -1.61 -7.69
N GLU A 73 2.54 -2.10 -6.77
CA GLU A 73 1.45 -3.03 -7.04
C GLU A 73 0.15 -2.49 -6.46
N VAL A 74 -0.96 -2.73 -7.16
CA VAL A 74 -2.28 -2.30 -6.74
C VAL A 74 -3.06 -3.52 -6.25
N TYR A 75 -3.65 -3.38 -5.06
CA TYR A 75 -4.54 -4.38 -4.47
C TYR A 75 -5.90 -3.77 -4.15
N GLU A 76 -6.94 -4.59 -4.26
CA GLU A 76 -8.24 -4.33 -3.65
C GLU A 76 -8.31 -5.07 -2.32
N VAL A 77 -8.64 -4.39 -1.23
CA VAL A 77 -8.69 -4.96 0.11
C VAL A 77 -10.00 -4.61 0.82
N ASP A 78 -10.47 -5.47 1.70
CA ASP A 78 -11.56 -5.13 2.61
C ASP A 78 -11.09 -4.29 3.81
N LYS A 79 -12.03 -3.95 4.69
CA LYS A 79 -11.73 -3.15 5.88
C LYS A 79 -10.86 -3.92 6.90
N GLU A 80 -10.98 -5.24 6.97
CA GLU A 80 -10.24 -6.07 7.92
C GLU A 80 -8.75 -6.13 7.54
N MET A 81 -8.47 -6.42 6.27
CA MET A 81 -7.14 -6.40 5.69
C MET A 81 -6.52 -5.01 5.81
N LEU A 82 -7.30 -3.97 5.54
CA LEU A 82 -6.84 -2.59 5.67
C LEU A 82 -6.40 -2.24 7.11
N LYS A 83 -7.07 -2.78 8.12
CA LYS A 83 -6.67 -2.62 9.53
C LYS A 83 -5.37 -3.38 9.84
N LYS A 84 -5.18 -4.58 9.28
CA LYS A 84 -3.93 -5.33 9.43
C LYS A 84 -2.73 -4.63 8.82
N LEU A 85 -2.93 -3.92 7.72
CA LEU A 85 -1.91 -3.08 7.12
C LEU A 85 -1.58 -1.87 8.01
N ASP A 86 -2.57 -1.24 8.65
CA ASP A 86 -2.30 -0.15 9.61
C ASP A 86 -1.49 -0.63 10.82
N GLU A 87 -1.80 -1.82 11.34
CA GLU A 87 -1.07 -2.44 12.45
C GLU A 87 0.39 -2.72 12.06
N LEU A 88 0.64 -3.24 10.86
CA LEU A 88 1.98 -3.52 10.35
C LEU A 88 2.82 -2.25 10.19
N GLU A 89 2.23 -1.22 9.58
CA GLU A 89 2.92 0.02 9.22
C GLU A 89 3.00 1.01 10.40
N GLY A 90 2.44 0.68 11.57
CA GLY A 90 2.46 1.55 12.74
C GLY A 90 1.71 2.87 12.53
N TYR A 91 0.62 2.84 11.76
CA TYR A 91 -0.22 4.02 11.54
C TYR A 91 -0.93 4.46 12.85
N PRO A 92 -0.99 5.77 13.17
CA PRO A 92 -0.46 6.92 12.42
C PRO A 92 0.95 7.38 12.86
N ASP A 93 1.61 6.67 13.78
CA ASP A 93 2.84 7.14 14.41
C ASP A 93 4.08 7.04 13.50
N TYR A 94 4.12 6.02 12.62
CA TYR A 94 5.28 5.74 11.76
C TYR A 94 5.05 6.03 10.28
N TYR A 95 3.87 5.68 9.77
CA TYR A 95 3.40 6.06 8.43
C TYR A 95 2.02 6.70 8.52
N ASP A 96 1.75 7.59 7.57
CA ASP A 96 0.42 8.13 7.30
C ASP A 96 -0.23 7.45 6.10
N ARG A 97 -1.53 7.12 6.21
CA ARG A 97 -2.32 6.76 5.04
C ARG A 97 -2.71 8.01 4.26
N ARG A 98 -2.28 8.08 3.00
CA ARG A 98 -2.65 9.16 2.07
C ARG A 98 -3.39 8.59 0.86
N ALA A 99 -4.38 9.34 0.37
CA ALA A 99 -4.95 9.04 -0.94
C ALA A 99 -3.88 9.34 -2.00
N ALA A 100 -3.54 8.34 -2.82
CA ALA A 100 -2.66 8.58 -3.95
C ALA A 100 -3.27 9.63 -4.89
N PRO A 101 -2.47 10.54 -5.48
CA PRO A 101 -2.95 11.44 -6.53
C PRO A 101 -3.63 10.61 -7.62
N LYS A 102 -4.86 10.96 -7.95
CA LYS A 102 -5.57 10.36 -9.08
C LYS A 102 -4.98 10.94 -10.36
N ASP A 103 -4.85 10.12 -11.39
CA ASP A 103 -4.69 10.63 -12.75
C ASP A 103 -5.82 11.64 -13.02
N GLY A 104 -5.46 12.89 -13.29
CA GLY A 104 -6.40 13.98 -13.56
C GLY A 104 -7.04 13.87 -14.94
N LYS A 105 -7.65 12.73 -15.25
CA LYS A 105 -8.61 12.60 -16.35
C LYS A 105 -10.02 12.87 -15.87
#